data_AF-A0A960YPN6-F1
#
_entry.id   AF-A0A960YPN6-F1
#
_cell.length_a   1.000
_cell.length_b   1.000
_cell.length_c   1.000
_cell.angle_alpha   90.00
_cell.angle_beta   90.00
_cell.angle_gamma   90.00
#
_symmetry.space_group_name_H-M   'P 1'
#
loop_
_entity.id
_entity.type
_entity.pdbx_description
1 polymer ?
#
loop_
_entity_poly.entity_id
_entity_poly.type
_entity_poly.pdbx_seq_one_letter_code
_entity_poly.pdbx_strand_id
1 'polypeptide(L)'
;MEWKPHYDSRKISPAQAVSHVKSGQKVFISGNASMPRALISALAERAPELKEVELNHLLTFGDDPFKDQNGVRDNAWFLGPAIRDAVNAGRSDYVPIFLSEIAKLVRSGQWPIHVALIHVSPPDHFGYMSYGVECSITKPCAEEAELVIAQVNSRMPRALGDCFIHVSDVDYFVEQDEELFELPMKESSDVEEKIGGHIAAIIDDGATLQLGIGGIPNAVLEKLKNHKNLGIHTEMFSDGILPLLSSGVLNNQKKGLHRGKIM
;
A
#
# COMPACT_ATOMS: atom_id res chain seq x y z
N MET A 1 -19.49 20.53 8.80
CA MET A 1 -19.07 21.45 7.72
C MET A 1 -19.54 20.81 6.42
N GLU A 2 -20.08 21.56 5.45
CA GLU A 2 -20.34 20.98 4.14
C GLU A 2 -18.99 20.67 3.48
N TRP A 3 -18.70 19.39 3.27
CA TRP A 3 -17.38 18.94 2.83
C TRP A 3 -17.14 19.19 1.33
N LYS A 4 -18.22 19.26 0.53
CA LYS A 4 -18.15 19.42 -0.93
C LYS A 4 -17.48 20.73 -1.37
N PRO A 5 -17.86 21.92 -0.84
CA PRO A 5 -17.15 23.16 -1.19
C PRO A 5 -15.64 23.10 -0.87
N HIS A 6 -15.26 22.47 0.24
CA HIS A 6 -13.86 22.28 0.61
C HIS A 6 -13.13 21.45 -0.45
N TYR A 7 -13.67 20.27 -0.76
CA TYR A 7 -13.14 19.37 -1.78
C TYR A 7 -13.04 20.05 -3.15
N ASP A 8 -14.12 20.66 -3.63
CA ASP A 8 -14.17 21.26 -4.97
C ASP A 8 -13.19 22.44 -5.13
N SER A 9 -12.98 23.24 -4.08
CA SER A 9 -12.04 24.36 -4.09
C SER A 9 -10.56 23.96 -4.08
N ARG A 10 -10.27 22.70 -3.75
CA ARG A 10 -8.91 22.15 -3.57
C ARG A 10 -8.54 21.10 -4.62
N LYS A 11 -9.39 20.91 -5.64
CA LYS A 11 -9.06 20.10 -6.81
C LYS A 11 -8.08 20.84 -7.70
N ILE A 12 -6.95 20.19 -8.00
CA ILE A 12 -5.87 20.74 -8.81
C ILE A 12 -5.30 19.67 -9.75
N SER A 13 -4.49 20.08 -10.73
CA SER A 13 -3.82 19.14 -11.63
C SER A 13 -2.65 18.42 -10.94
N PRO A 14 -2.19 17.26 -11.45
CA PRO A 14 -0.99 16.60 -10.92
C PRO A 14 0.23 17.52 -10.85
N ALA A 15 0.47 18.31 -11.90
CA ALA A 15 1.58 19.27 -11.97
C ALA A 15 1.47 20.38 -10.91
N GLN A 16 0.26 20.91 -10.68
CA GLN A 16 0.03 21.88 -9.61
C GLN A 16 0.26 21.25 -8.23
N ALA A 17 -0.20 20.02 -8.02
CA ALA A 17 -0.06 19.31 -6.77
C ALA A 17 1.41 19.10 -6.40
N VAL A 18 2.20 18.53 -7.32
CA VAL A 18 3.63 18.30 -7.05
C VAL A 18 4.44 19.60 -6.98
N SER A 19 3.93 20.73 -7.47
CA SER A 19 4.59 22.05 -7.32
C SER A 19 4.76 22.49 -5.86
N HIS A 20 3.96 21.93 -4.96
CA HIS A 20 4.06 22.15 -3.51
C HIS A 20 5.27 21.45 -2.88
N VAL A 21 5.82 20.41 -3.50
CA VAL A 21 7.07 19.76 -3.06
C VAL A 21 8.25 20.71 -3.23
N LYS A 22 9.09 20.83 -2.21
CA LYS A 22 10.29 21.69 -2.18
C LYS A 22 11.55 20.85 -1.97
N SER A 23 12.68 21.36 -2.44
CA SER A 23 13.99 20.76 -2.22
C SER A 23 14.27 20.53 -0.72
N GLY A 24 14.94 19.42 -0.39
CA GLY A 24 15.26 19.03 0.99
C GLY A 24 14.10 18.36 1.76
N GLN A 25 12.91 18.24 1.16
CA GLN A 25 11.77 17.60 1.82
C GLN A 25 11.82 16.07 1.73
N LYS A 26 11.41 15.43 2.82
CA LYS A 26 10.99 14.04 2.88
C LYS A 26 9.55 13.91 2.39
N VAL A 27 9.38 13.25 1.26
CA VAL A 27 8.10 12.96 0.62
C VAL A 27 7.79 11.49 0.84
N PHE A 28 6.58 11.18 1.27
CA PHE A 28 6.05 9.82 1.33
C PHE A 28 5.13 9.55 0.14
N ILE A 29 5.21 8.35 -0.44
CA ILE A 29 4.22 7.87 -1.44
C ILE A 29 3.58 6.57 -0.97
N SER A 30 2.26 6.44 -1.15
CA SER A 30 1.62 5.13 -0.96
C SER A 30 2.22 4.08 -1.90
N GLY A 31 2.41 2.86 -1.40
CA GLY A 31 3.10 1.78 -2.11
C GLY A 31 2.16 0.72 -2.66
N ASN A 32 2.74 -0.43 -2.99
CA ASN A 32 2.07 -1.62 -3.49
C ASN A 32 1.15 -1.29 -4.69
N ALA A 33 -0.07 -1.84 -4.71
CA ALA A 33 -1.04 -1.60 -5.77
C ALA A 33 -1.72 -0.21 -5.69
N SER A 34 -1.36 0.61 -4.70
CA SER A 34 -1.91 1.95 -4.42
C SER A 34 -0.90 3.06 -4.69
N MET A 35 0.09 2.81 -5.55
CA MET A 35 1.01 3.85 -6.01
C MET A 35 0.23 4.95 -6.76
N PRO A 36 0.30 6.23 -6.35
CA PRO A 36 -0.43 7.32 -7.00
C PRO A 36 0.29 7.72 -8.29
N ARG A 37 0.10 6.96 -9.36
CA ARG A 37 0.96 7.01 -10.56
C ARG A 37 0.96 8.36 -11.28
N ALA A 38 -0.14 9.11 -11.27
CA ALA A 38 -0.17 10.45 -11.86
C ALA A 38 0.63 11.46 -11.03
N LEU A 39 0.58 11.36 -9.69
CA LEU A 39 1.42 12.17 -8.81
C LEU A 39 2.90 11.80 -8.93
N ILE A 40 3.22 10.50 -8.98
CA ILE A 40 4.60 10.01 -9.17
C ILE A 40 5.16 10.50 -10.51
N SER A 41 4.40 10.34 -11.60
CA SER A 41 4.83 10.80 -12.94
C SER A 41 5.07 12.31 -12.97
N ALA A 42 4.15 13.10 -12.41
CA ALA A 42 4.31 14.55 -12.35
C ALA A 42 5.52 14.96 -11.49
N LEU A 43 5.79 14.26 -10.38
CA LEU A 43 6.97 14.51 -9.55
C LEU A 43 8.26 14.16 -10.30
N ALA A 44 8.27 13.07 -11.07
CA ALA A 44 9.41 12.66 -11.90
C ALA A 44 9.71 13.68 -13.00
N GLU A 45 8.70 14.22 -13.67
CA GLU A 45 8.86 15.29 -14.67
C GLU A 45 9.50 16.55 -14.06
N ARG A 46 9.17 16.85 -12.79
CA ARG A 46 9.71 17.99 -12.05
C ARG A 46 11.04 17.69 -11.35
N ALA A 47 11.46 16.44 -11.26
CA ALA A 47 12.66 16.02 -10.54
C ALA A 47 13.94 16.80 -10.95
N PRO A 48 14.18 17.17 -12.22
CA PRO A 48 15.34 17.98 -12.61
C PRO A 48 15.43 19.37 -11.95
N GLU A 49 14.30 19.92 -11.50
CA GLU A 49 14.23 21.23 -10.84
C GLU A 49 14.45 21.15 -9.33
N LEU A 50 14.35 19.94 -8.76
CA LEU A 50 14.42 19.68 -7.33
C LEU A 50 15.85 19.31 -6.92
N LYS A 51 16.12 19.39 -5.62
CA LYS A 51 17.40 18.97 -5.01
C LYS A 51 17.12 18.29 -3.68
N GLU A 52 17.78 17.16 -3.45
CA GLU A 52 17.77 16.47 -2.15
C GLU A 52 16.35 16.18 -1.62
N VAL A 53 15.41 15.86 -2.51
CA VAL A 53 14.10 15.33 -2.10
C VAL A 53 14.26 13.85 -1.80
N GLU A 54 13.83 13.44 -0.62
CA GLU A 54 13.93 12.05 -0.16
C GLU A 54 12.55 11.37 -0.31
N LEU A 55 12.48 10.37 -1.18
CA LEU A 55 11.24 9.67 -1.49
C LEU A 55 11.11 8.40 -0.65
N ASN A 56 10.23 8.43 0.34
CA ASN A 56 10.01 7.36 1.31
C ASN A 56 8.84 6.48 0.85
N HIS A 57 9.05 5.17 0.79
CA HIS A 57 8.04 4.22 0.32
C HIS A 57 8.31 2.78 0.77
N LEU A 58 7.27 1.94 0.71
CA LEU A 58 7.39 0.48 0.79
C LEU A 58 7.71 -0.12 -0.59
N LEU A 59 7.13 -1.26 -0.94
CA LEU A 59 7.30 -1.88 -2.25
C LEU A 59 6.67 -1.00 -3.34
N THR A 60 7.42 -0.75 -4.40
CA THR A 60 6.95 -0.13 -5.65
C THR A 60 7.01 -1.14 -6.79
N PHE A 61 6.14 -0.97 -7.78
CA PHE A 61 6.03 -1.82 -8.96
C PHE A 61 6.28 -1.04 -10.25
N GLY A 62 6.76 -1.74 -11.27
CA GLY A 62 7.13 -1.15 -12.55
C GLY A 62 8.55 -0.58 -12.57
N ASP A 63 8.80 0.28 -13.54
CA ASP A 63 10.08 0.99 -13.67
C ASP A 63 10.15 2.13 -12.65
N ASP A 64 11.36 2.36 -12.13
CA ASP A 64 11.67 3.51 -11.30
C ASP A 64 11.83 4.77 -12.18
N PRO A 65 10.91 5.76 -12.08
CA PRO A 65 10.98 6.96 -12.90
C PRO A 65 12.04 7.95 -12.40
N PHE A 66 12.65 7.72 -11.23
CA PHE A 66 13.69 8.56 -10.62
C PHE A 66 15.10 8.00 -10.82
N LYS A 67 15.24 6.81 -11.42
CA LYS A 67 16.49 6.04 -11.56
C LYS A 67 17.71 6.88 -12.02
N ASP A 68 17.51 7.83 -12.92
CA ASP A 68 18.56 8.66 -13.51
C ASP A 68 18.42 10.15 -13.16
N GLN A 69 17.64 10.46 -12.12
CA GLN A 69 17.38 11.82 -11.65
C GLN A 69 18.22 12.13 -10.41
N ASN A 70 18.74 13.36 -10.31
CA ASN A 70 19.54 13.79 -9.15
C ASN A 70 18.72 14.58 -8.10
N GLY A 71 17.51 15.03 -8.44
CA GLY A 71 16.72 15.90 -7.58
C GLY A 71 15.85 15.17 -6.56
N VAL A 72 15.49 13.93 -6.87
CA VAL A 72 14.67 13.03 -6.04
C VAL A 72 15.45 11.73 -5.88
N ARG A 73 15.57 11.25 -4.65
CA ARG A 73 16.30 10.03 -4.31
C ARG A 73 15.41 9.12 -3.48
N ASP A 74 15.23 7.89 -3.93
CA ASP A 74 14.50 6.89 -3.17
C ASP A 74 15.20 6.57 -1.86
N ASN A 75 14.41 6.54 -0.80
CA ASN A 75 14.76 6.06 0.51
C ASN A 75 13.78 4.96 0.90
N ALA A 76 14.07 3.76 0.40
CA ALA A 76 13.15 2.64 0.48
C ALA A 76 13.11 2.06 1.90
N TRP A 77 11.91 1.92 2.46
CA TRP A 77 11.67 1.15 3.70
C TRP A 77 11.39 -0.33 3.42
N PHE A 78 11.14 -0.67 2.15
CA PHE A 78 11.07 -2.04 1.66
C PHE A 78 11.60 -2.12 0.22
N LEU A 79 12.46 -3.10 -0.08
CA LEU A 79 13.10 -3.23 -1.39
C LEU A 79 12.36 -4.14 -2.38
N GLY A 80 11.88 -3.54 -3.46
CA GLY A 80 11.35 -4.24 -4.63
C GLY A 80 12.34 -4.37 -5.79
N PRO A 81 11.98 -5.14 -6.84
CA PRO A 81 12.75 -5.20 -8.09
C PRO A 81 12.98 -3.83 -8.73
N ALA A 82 12.01 -2.91 -8.60
CA ALA A 82 12.08 -1.56 -9.18
C ALA A 82 13.31 -0.76 -8.70
N ILE A 83 13.67 -0.88 -7.42
CA ILE A 83 14.65 -0.01 -6.75
C ILE A 83 15.95 -0.74 -6.40
N ARG A 84 15.95 -2.08 -6.41
CA ARG A 84 17.09 -2.92 -5.96
C ARG A 84 18.40 -2.58 -6.68
N ASP A 85 18.36 -2.40 -7.99
CA ASP A 85 19.54 -2.08 -8.79
C ASP A 85 20.07 -0.66 -8.47
N ALA A 86 19.17 0.29 -8.18
CA ALA A 86 19.55 1.64 -7.80
C ALA A 86 20.26 1.67 -6.44
N VAL A 87 19.76 0.91 -5.46
CA VAL A 87 20.41 0.77 -4.15
C VAL A 87 21.78 0.10 -4.27
N ASN A 88 21.88 -1.01 -5.02
CA ASN A 88 23.16 -1.69 -5.23
C ASN A 88 24.20 -0.80 -5.94
N ALA A 89 23.75 0.12 -6.78
CA ALA A 89 24.59 1.09 -7.47
C ALA A 89 24.87 2.38 -6.67
N GLY A 90 24.35 2.51 -5.44
CA GLY A 90 24.50 3.71 -4.60
C GLY A 90 23.67 4.92 -5.05
N ARG A 91 22.74 4.73 -5.99
CA ARG A 91 21.84 5.79 -6.52
C ARG A 91 20.58 5.99 -5.67
N SER A 92 20.23 5.03 -4.82
CA SER A 92 19.12 5.10 -3.87
C SER A 92 19.55 4.54 -2.51
N ASP A 93 18.76 4.84 -1.47
CA ASP A 93 19.01 4.41 -0.09
C ASP A 93 18.00 3.34 0.36
N TYR A 94 18.41 2.55 1.36
CA TYR A 94 17.57 1.54 2.01
C TYR A 94 17.64 1.71 3.53
N VAL A 95 16.48 1.83 4.16
CA VAL A 95 16.35 1.88 5.63
C VAL A 95 15.91 0.51 6.14
N PRO A 96 16.77 -0.22 6.87
CA PRO A 96 16.36 -1.47 7.49
C PRO A 96 15.47 -1.18 8.70
N ILE A 97 14.16 -1.44 8.56
CA ILE A 97 13.17 -1.23 9.62
C ILE A 97 12.09 -2.31 9.57
N PHE A 98 11.57 -2.70 10.74
CA PHE A 98 10.37 -3.52 10.80
C PHE A 98 9.14 -2.72 10.40
N LEU A 99 8.29 -3.27 9.52
CA LEU A 99 7.08 -2.60 9.03
C LEU A 99 6.21 -2.02 10.16
N SER A 100 6.06 -2.77 11.25
CA SER A 100 5.29 -2.35 12.43
C SER A 100 5.89 -1.15 13.19
N GLU A 101 7.20 -0.94 13.12
CA GLU A 101 7.88 0.17 13.81
C GLU A 101 7.84 1.47 13.01
N ILE A 102 7.55 1.43 11.70
CA ILE A 102 7.46 2.62 10.84
C ILE A 102 6.42 3.61 11.38
N ALA A 103 5.23 3.12 11.74
CA ALA A 103 4.17 3.96 12.28
C ALA A 103 4.59 4.69 13.56
N LYS A 104 5.34 4.01 14.44
CA LYS A 104 5.87 4.60 15.67
C LYS A 104 6.96 5.63 15.39
N LEU A 105 7.85 5.33 14.44
CA LEU A 105 8.92 6.23 14.04
C LEU A 105 8.35 7.56 13.51
N VAL A 106 7.37 7.48 12.61
CA VAL A 106 6.70 8.64 12.02
C VAL A 106 5.91 9.43 13.08
N ARG A 107 5.04 8.77 13.85
CA ARG A 107 4.23 9.43 14.91
C ARG A 107 5.04 10.05 16.03
N SER A 108 6.26 9.58 16.26
CA SER A 108 7.16 10.18 17.25
C SER A 108 7.87 11.45 16.74
N GLY A 109 7.73 11.78 15.46
CA GLY A 109 8.45 12.88 14.81
C GLY A 109 9.93 12.59 14.54
N GLN A 110 10.43 11.40 14.88
CA GLN A 110 11.81 11.00 14.59
C GLN A 110 12.08 10.87 13.09
N TRP A 111 11.02 10.61 12.30
CA TRP A 111 11.05 10.65 10.85
C TRP A 111 9.94 11.54 10.31
N PRO A 112 10.19 12.85 10.16
CA PRO A 112 9.15 13.78 9.72
C PRO A 112 8.77 13.53 8.26
N ILE A 113 7.47 13.58 7.97
CA ILE A 113 6.93 13.52 6.62
C ILE A 113 6.46 14.93 6.25
N HIS A 114 7.08 15.55 5.26
CA HIS A 114 6.70 16.91 4.86
C HIS A 114 5.56 16.90 3.87
N VAL A 115 5.55 15.90 2.96
CA VAL A 115 4.47 15.72 1.98
C VAL A 115 4.11 14.25 1.87
N ALA A 116 2.83 13.91 2.01
CA ALA A 116 2.31 12.57 1.70
C ALA A 116 1.50 12.61 0.41
N LEU A 117 1.92 11.83 -0.58
CA LEU A 117 1.18 11.59 -1.82
C LEU A 117 0.47 10.23 -1.68
N ILE A 118 -0.85 10.26 -1.56
CA ILE A 118 -1.67 9.07 -1.27
C ILE A 118 -2.65 8.78 -2.39
N HIS A 119 -3.10 7.54 -2.50
CA HIS A 119 -4.12 7.11 -3.45
C HIS A 119 -5.36 6.61 -2.71
N VAL A 120 -6.52 7.18 -3.03
CA VAL A 120 -7.78 6.93 -2.30
C VAL A 120 -8.98 6.79 -3.24
N SER A 121 -10.05 6.20 -2.71
CA SER A 121 -11.38 6.19 -3.33
C SER A 121 -12.08 7.56 -3.21
N PRO A 122 -13.14 7.83 -3.99
CA PRO A 122 -13.92 9.06 -3.87
C PRO A 122 -14.56 9.22 -2.48
N PRO A 123 -14.80 10.47 -2.03
CA PRO A 123 -15.49 10.73 -0.78
C PRO A 123 -16.93 10.19 -0.83
N ASP A 124 -17.35 9.57 0.26
CA ASP A 124 -18.75 9.17 0.44
C ASP A 124 -19.66 10.35 0.82
N HIS A 125 -20.94 10.09 1.11
CA HIS A 125 -21.89 11.13 1.50
C HIS A 125 -21.44 11.94 2.74
N PHE A 126 -20.63 11.34 3.61
CA PHE A 126 -20.11 11.94 4.84
C PHE A 126 -18.73 12.58 4.65
N GLY A 127 -18.15 12.57 3.45
CA GLY A 127 -16.85 13.16 3.16
C GLY A 127 -15.66 12.24 3.49
N TYR A 128 -15.90 10.94 3.72
CA TYR A 128 -14.82 9.98 3.97
C TYR A 128 -14.38 9.28 2.69
N MET A 129 -13.10 9.32 2.43
CA MET A 129 -12.41 8.51 1.41
C MET A 129 -11.81 7.27 2.08
N SER A 130 -11.48 6.25 1.30
CA SER A 130 -10.78 5.04 1.77
C SER A 130 -9.43 4.89 1.06
N TYR A 131 -8.40 4.50 1.80
CA TYR A 131 -7.08 4.11 1.28
C TYR A 131 -7.13 2.83 0.41
N GLY A 132 -8.26 2.11 0.45
CA GLY A 132 -8.54 0.97 -0.41
C GLY A 132 -7.57 -0.19 -0.22
N VAL A 133 -6.82 -0.54 -1.26
CA VAL A 133 -5.96 -1.73 -1.29
C VAL A 133 -4.68 -1.59 -0.46
N GLU A 134 -4.33 -0.37 -0.02
CA GLU A 134 -3.11 -0.11 0.78
C GLU A 134 -3.36 0.91 1.88
N CYS A 135 -3.69 0.43 3.09
CA CYS A 135 -3.82 1.29 4.26
C CYS A 135 -2.52 1.37 5.07
N SER A 136 -1.98 0.21 5.48
CA SER A 136 -0.75 -0.03 6.26
C SER A 136 -0.09 1.23 6.86
N ILE A 137 1.11 1.58 6.42
CA ILE A 137 1.86 2.77 6.83
C ILE A 137 1.42 4.03 6.09
N THR A 138 0.63 3.91 5.01
CA THR A 138 0.06 5.07 4.30
C THR A 138 -0.75 5.93 5.26
N LYS A 139 -1.55 5.32 6.12
CA LYS A 139 -2.37 6.02 7.10
C LYS A 139 -1.53 6.85 8.09
N PRO A 140 -0.61 6.28 8.90
CA PRO A 140 0.19 7.08 9.82
C PRO A 140 1.09 8.09 9.10
N CYS A 141 1.57 7.82 7.89
CA CYS A 141 2.33 8.80 7.12
C CYS A 141 1.47 9.97 6.65
N ALA A 142 0.20 9.75 6.29
CA ALA A 142 -0.73 10.82 5.95
C ALA A 142 -1.17 11.62 7.18
N GLU A 143 -1.47 10.94 8.30
CA GLU A 143 -1.89 11.60 9.56
C GLU A 143 -0.83 12.56 10.11
N GLU A 144 0.45 12.24 9.93
CA GLU A 144 1.58 13.01 10.48
C GLU A 144 2.26 13.91 9.43
N ALA A 145 1.77 13.91 8.18
CA ALA A 145 2.35 14.75 7.14
C ALA A 145 2.00 16.22 7.34
N GLU A 146 2.94 17.12 7.05
CA GLU A 146 2.66 18.56 7.03
C GLU A 146 1.72 18.97 5.88
N LEU A 147 1.74 18.20 4.79
CA LEU A 147 0.91 18.38 3.60
C LEU A 147 0.44 17.03 3.06
N VAL A 148 -0.86 16.86 2.87
CA VAL A 148 -1.44 15.64 2.28
C VAL A 148 -2.05 15.95 0.91
N ILE A 149 -1.60 15.23 -0.11
CA ILE A 149 -2.11 15.31 -1.47
C ILE A 149 -2.69 13.95 -1.85
N ALA A 150 -3.99 13.92 -2.14
CA ALA A 150 -4.69 12.69 -2.48
C ALA A 150 -4.99 12.59 -3.98
N GLN A 151 -4.50 11.53 -4.61
CA GLN A 151 -5.01 11.06 -5.89
C GLN A 151 -6.33 10.32 -5.65
N VAL A 152 -7.42 10.83 -6.19
CA VAL A 152 -8.77 10.27 -6.05
C VAL A 152 -9.12 9.47 -7.29
N ASN A 153 -9.42 8.18 -7.12
CA ASN A 153 -9.68 7.25 -8.22
C ASN A 153 -10.97 6.45 -7.97
N SER A 154 -11.95 6.57 -8.87
CA SER A 154 -13.23 5.85 -8.78
C SER A 154 -13.08 4.32 -8.82
N ARG A 155 -11.95 3.80 -9.31
CA ARG A 155 -11.63 2.36 -9.33
C ARG A 155 -10.97 1.85 -8.05
N MET A 156 -10.54 2.74 -7.16
CA MET A 156 -10.02 2.32 -5.85
C MET A 156 -11.17 1.74 -5.01
N PRO A 157 -11.10 0.47 -4.57
CA PRO A 157 -12.16 -0.11 -3.78
C PRO A 157 -12.25 0.59 -2.42
N ARG A 158 -13.48 0.70 -1.90
CA ARG A 158 -13.71 1.20 -0.54
C ARG A 158 -13.55 0.05 0.45
N ALA A 159 -12.32 -0.18 0.90
CA ALA A 159 -12.06 -1.13 1.97
C ALA A 159 -12.76 -0.69 3.28
N LEU A 160 -13.07 -1.67 4.13
CA LEU A 160 -13.64 -1.43 5.46
C LEU A 160 -12.56 -1.62 6.52
N GLY A 161 -12.81 -1.05 7.71
CA GLY A 161 -11.88 -1.12 8.84
C GLY A 161 -11.28 0.24 9.12
N ASP A 162 -10.05 0.25 9.63
CA ASP A 162 -9.35 1.48 10.00
C ASP A 162 -8.63 2.14 8.81
N CYS A 163 -9.32 2.26 7.68
CA CYS A 163 -8.75 2.62 6.38
C CYS A 163 -9.43 3.82 5.73
N PHE A 164 -9.99 4.73 6.54
CA PHE A 164 -10.64 5.95 6.08
C PHE A 164 -9.82 7.19 6.43
N ILE A 165 -9.96 8.21 5.58
CA ILE A 165 -9.47 9.58 5.78
C ILE A 165 -10.58 10.55 5.35
N HIS A 166 -10.81 11.61 6.12
CA HIS A 166 -11.83 12.60 5.80
C HIS A 166 -11.24 13.69 4.91
N VAL A 167 -12.05 14.29 4.02
CA VAL A 167 -11.54 15.35 3.12
C VAL A 167 -10.98 16.58 3.85
N SER A 168 -11.36 16.81 5.12
CA SER A 168 -10.78 17.89 5.92
C SER A 168 -9.31 17.69 6.28
N ASP A 169 -8.85 16.44 6.20
CA ASP A 169 -7.50 16.03 6.58
C ASP A 169 -6.59 15.93 5.33
N VAL A 170 -7.05 16.48 4.20
CA VAL A 170 -6.33 16.49 2.91
C VAL A 170 -6.25 17.92 2.37
N ASP A 171 -5.07 18.30 1.92
CA ASP A 171 -4.80 19.66 1.44
C ASP A 171 -5.20 19.87 -0.01
N TYR A 172 -4.89 18.89 -0.87
CA TYR A 172 -5.16 18.96 -2.29
C TYR A 172 -5.63 17.63 -2.86
N PHE A 173 -6.50 17.72 -3.86
CA PHE A 173 -7.09 16.56 -4.53
C PHE A 173 -6.73 16.55 -6.01
N VAL A 174 -6.34 15.39 -6.51
CA VAL A 174 -6.10 15.14 -7.93
C VAL A 174 -7.03 14.01 -8.36
N GLU A 175 -8.08 14.33 -9.11
CA GLU A 175 -9.00 13.32 -9.64
C GLU A 175 -8.34 12.64 -10.85
N GLN A 176 -8.03 11.35 -10.71
CA GLN A 176 -7.40 10.55 -11.75
C GLN A 176 -7.93 9.12 -11.67
N ASP A 177 -8.80 8.78 -12.62
CA ASP A 177 -9.28 7.42 -12.79
C ASP A 177 -8.26 6.59 -13.55
N GLU A 178 -7.82 5.50 -12.94
CA GLU A 178 -6.87 4.56 -13.53
C GLU A 178 -7.06 3.15 -12.95
N GLU A 179 -6.74 2.13 -13.73
CA GLU A 179 -6.73 0.77 -13.20
C GLU A 179 -5.68 0.62 -12.09
N LEU A 180 -6.00 -0.16 -11.07
CA LEU A 180 -5.02 -0.51 -10.05
C LEU A 180 -4.01 -1.51 -10.63
N PHE A 181 -2.82 -1.53 -10.04
CA PHE A 181 -1.81 -2.49 -10.45
C PHE A 181 -2.21 -3.90 -10.01
N GLU A 182 -2.14 -4.86 -10.94
CA GLU A 182 -2.43 -6.27 -10.66
C GLU A 182 -1.17 -7.12 -10.83
N LEU A 183 -0.97 -8.04 -9.89
CA LEU A 183 0.04 -9.08 -10.01
C LEU A 183 -0.62 -10.36 -10.53
N PRO A 184 -0.20 -10.90 -11.69
CA PRO A 184 -0.78 -12.12 -12.22
C PRO A 184 -0.48 -13.29 -11.30
N MET A 185 -1.51 -14.07 -10.99
CA MET A 185 -1.36 -15.33 -10.25
C MET A 185 -0.57 -16.31 -11.10
N LYS A 186 0.45 -16.93 -10.50
CA LYS A 186 1.25 -17.99 -11.13
C LYS A 186 0.86 -19.34 -10.55
N GLU A 187 0.85 -20.36 -11.39
CA GLU A 187 0.72 -21.74 -10.95
C GLU A 187 1.94 -22.14 -10.12
N SER A 188 1.68 -22.97 -9.11
CA SER A 188 2.71 -23.56 -8.27
C SER A 188 3.48 -24.62 -9.07
N SER A 189 4.80 -24.64 -8.91
CA SER A 189 5.64 -25.73 -9.38
C SER A 189 5.47 -27.01 -8.55
N ASP A 190 5.93 -28.15 -9.07
CA ASP A 190 5.92 -29.44 -8.35
C ASP A 190 6.63 -29.38 -6.98
N VAL A 191 7.65 -28.53 -6.86
CA VAL A 191 8.38 -28.33 -5.60
C VAL A 191 7.50 -27.57 -4.61
N GLU A 192 6.84 -26.50 -5.06
CA GLU A 192 5.95 -25.70 -4.23
C GLU A 192 4.71 -26.48 -3.81
N GLU A 193 4.17 -27.33 -4.67
CA GLU A 193 3.07 -28.26 -4.36
C GLU A 193 3.44 -29.25 -3.24
N LYS A 194 4.66 -29.80 -3.26
CA LYS A 194 5.15 -30.67 -2.17
C LYS A 194 5.32 -29.90 -0.86
N ILE A 195 5.90 -28.70 -0.92
CA ILE A 195 6.02 -27.81 0.24
C ILE A 195 4.64 -27.50 0.81
N GLY A 196 3.67 -27.16 -0.05
CA GLY A 196 2.28 -26.90 0.32
C GLY A 196 1.65 -28.07 1.07
N GLY A 197 1.87 -29.30 0.59
CA GLY A 197 1.40 -30.52 1.26
C GLY A 197 1.99 -30.71 2.66
N HIS A 198 3.30 -30.49 2.82
CA HIS A 198 3.94 -30.59 4.13
C HIS A 198 3.43 -29.55 5.12
N ILE A 199 3.24 -28.31 4.68
CA ILE A 199 2.71 -27.22 5.52
C ILE A 199 1.24 -27.49 5.87
N ALA A 200 0.41 -27.90 4.91
CA ALA A 200 -1.00 -28.19 5.18
C ALA A 200 -1.20 -29.32 6.20
N ALA A 201 -0.28 -30.30 6.25
CA ALA A 201 -0.32 -31.40 7.19
C ALA A 201 -0.09 -31.00 8.66
N ILE A 202 0.50 -29.82 8.91
CA ILE A 202 0.74 -29.29 10.26
C ILE A 202 -0.25 -28.16 10.64
N ILE A 203 -1.17 -27.80 9.75
CA ILE A 203 -2.19 -26.79 10.01
C ILE A 203 -3.42 -27.51 10.57
N ASP A 204 -3.83 -27.12 11.77
CA ASP A 204 -5.04 -27.62 12.42
C ASP A 204 -6.31 -26.92 11.94
N ASP A 205 -7.45 -27.59 12.07
CA ASP A 205 -8.77 -26.95 11.98
C ASP A 205 -8.86 -25.79 12.99
N GLY A 206 -9.44 -24.66 12.56
CA GLY A 206 -9.56 -23.47 13.40
C GLY A 206 -8.31 -22.58 13.45
N ALA A 207 -7.22 -22.95 12.77
CA ALA A 207 -6.01 -22.13 12.71
C ALA A 207 -6.27 -20.74 12.13
N THR A 208 -5.52 -19.74 12.62
CA THR A 208 -5.49 -18.38 12.05
C THR A 208 -4.21 -18.24 11.23
N LEU A 209 -4.36 -18.00 9.94
CA LEU A 209 -3.26 -18.00 8.98
C LEU A 209 -2.76 -16.58 8.70
N GLN A 210 -1.44 -16.49 8.59
CA GLN A 210 -0.70 -15.38 7.98
C GLN A 210 0.11 -15.97 6.84
N LEU A 211 0.02 -15.37 5.67
CA LEU A 211 0.74 -15.81 4.48
C LEU A 211 1.04 -14.63 3.56
N GLY A 212 2.10 -14.76 2.77
CA GLY A 212 2.42 -13.81 1.70
C GLY A 212 1.78 -14.21 0.36
N ILE A 213 2.34 -13.67 -0.71
CA ILE A 213 1.97 -13.99 -2.10
C ILE A 213 3.00 -14.92 -2.76
N GLY A 214 2.59 -15.61 -3.83
CA GLY A 214 3.48 -16.44 -4.66
C GLY A 214 3.10 -17.93 -4.68
N GLY A 215 3.92 -18.73 -5.35
CA GLY A 215 3.62 -20.15 -5.60
C GLY A 215 3.51 -20.98 -4.32
N ILE A 216 4.41 -20.81 -3.35
CA ILE A 216 4.32 -21.54 -2.07
C ILE A 216 3.01 -21.22 -1.30
N PRO A 217 2.65 -19.96 -0.99
CA PRO A 217 1.36 -19.66 -0.34
C PRO A 217 0.15 -20.18 -1.12
N ASN A 218 0.15 -20.07 -2.45
CA ASN A 218 -0.92 -20.59 -3.29
C ASN A 218 -1.05 -22.12 -3.16
N ALA A 219 0.07 -22.85 -3.23
CA ALA A 219 0.09 -24.30 -3.03
C ALA A 219 -0.43 -24.70 -1.65
N VAL A 220 -0.07 -23.96 -0.60
CA VAL A 220 -0.60 -24.22 0.76
C VAL A 220 -2.12 -24.10 0.76
N LEU A 221 -2.66 -22.96 0.30
CA LEU A 221 -4.11 -22.72 0.29
C LEU A 221 -4.86 -23.80 -0.50
N GLU A 222 -4.33 -24.23 -1.64
CA GLU A 222 -4.91 -25.30 -2.45
C GLU A 222 -5.04 -26.63 -1.70
N LYS A 223 -4.11 -26.94 -0.78
CA LYS A 223 -4.17 -28.16 0.06
C LYS A 223 -5.07 -28.03 1.30
N LEU A 224 -5.48 -26.81 1.66
CA LEU A 224 -6.30 -26.54 2.84
C LEU A 224 -7.81 -26.71 2.61
N LYS A 225 -8.24 -27.13 1.41
CA LYS A 225 -9.67 -27.26 1.03
C LYS A 225 -10.50 -28.22 1.90
N ASN A 226 -9.85 -29.12 2.65
CA ASN A 226 -10.53 -30.07 3.53
C ASN A 226 -10.52 -29.67 5.01
N HIS A 227 -9.82 -28.57 5.35
CA HIS A 227 -9.80 -28.01 6.70
C HIS A 227 -11.12 -27.32 7.03
N LYS A 228 -11.31 -26.96 8.30
CA LYS A 228 -12.53 -26.32 8.79
C LYS A 228 -12.23 -25.12 9.67
N ASN A 229 -13.05 -24.10 9.52
CA ASN A 229 -13.07 -22.92 10.39
C ASN A 229 -11.75 -22.13 10.43
N LEU A 230 -11.01 -22.13 9.33
CA LEU A 230 -9.80 -21.33 9.20
C LEU A 230 -10.11 -19.84 9.34
N GLY A 231 -9.14 -19.10 9.87
CA GLY A 231 -9.16 -17.64 9.94
C GLY A 231 -7.96 -17.02 9.23
N ILE A 232 -8.05 -15.73 8.92
CA ILE A 232 -6.99 -14.92 8.34
C ILE A 232 -6.72 -13.73 9.24
N HIS A 233 -5.47 -13.56 9.65
CA HIS A 233 -4.94 -12.33 10.22
C HIS A 233 -3.54 -12.15 9.65
N THR A 234 -3.42 -11.31 8.63
CA THR A 234 -2.26 -11.29 7.75
C THR A 234 -1.85 -9.86 7.39
N GLU A 235 -0.59 -9.68 7.01
CA GLU A 235 -0.10 -8.40 6.47
C GLU A 235 -0.78 -8.08 5.12
N MET A 236 -0.94 -9.11 4.28
CA MET A 236 -1.62 -9.03 2.99
C MET A 236 -2.20 -10.40 2.60
N PHE A 237 -3.13 -10.40 1.64
CA PHE A 237 -3.64 -11.61 1.02
C PHE A 237 -3.83 -11.40 -0.48
N SER A 238 -3.96 -12.51 -1.22
CA SER A 238 -4.24 -12.54 -2.66
C SER A 238 -5.42 -13.47 -2.97
N ASP A 239 -5.73 -13.66 -4.25
CA ASP A 239 -6.86 -14.44 -4.76
C ASP A 239 -6.90 -15.90 -4.26
N GLY A 240 -5.77 -16.46 -3.83
CA GLY A 240 -5.69 -17.83 -3.35
C GLY A 240 -6.63 -18.14 -2.18
N ILE A 241 -7.08 -17.14 -1.41
CA ILE A 241 -8.02 -17.35 -0.30
C ILE A 241 -9.49 -17.45 -0.75
N LEU A 242 -9.81 -16.96 -1.95
CA LEU A 242 -11.20 -16.83 -2.43
C LEU A 242 -11.93 -18.18 -2.55
N PRO A 243 -11.31 -19.29 -3.03
CA PRO A 243 -11.97 -20.60 -3.03
C PRO A 243 -12.28 -21.13 -1.63
N LEU A 244 -11.41 -20.85 -0.66
CA LEU A 244 -11.57 -21.31 0.74
C LEU A 244 -12.66 -20.49 1.46
N LEU A 245 -12.73 -19.19 1.17
CA LEU A 245 -13.83 -18.34 1.60
C LEU A 245 -15.17 -18.81 1.03
N SER A 246 -15.22 -19.04 -0.29
CA SER A 246 -16.45 -19.40 -0.99
C SER A 246 -17.00 -20.76 -0.57
N SER A 247 -16.12 -21.70 -0.19
CA SER A 247 -16.50 -23.02 0.34
C SER A 247 -16.81 -23.03 1.84
N GLY A 248 -16.59 -21.92 2.56
CA GLY A 248 -16.83 -21.81 4.01
C GLY A 248 -15.77 -22.47 4.89
N VAL A 249 -14.74 -23.07 4.28
CA VAL A 249 -13.53 -23.59 4.96
C VAL A 249 -12.86 -22.47 5.75
N LEU A 250 -12.72 -21.30 5.14
CA LEU A 250 -12.25 -20.07 5.75
C LEU A 250 -13.45 -19.20 6.11
N ASN A 251 -13.67 -18.99 7.40
CA ASN A 251 -14.83 -18.25 7.90
C ASN A 251 -14.53 -17.32 9.09
N ASN A 252 -13.28 -17.31 9.58
CA ASN A 252 -12.81 -16.43 10.65
C ASN A 252 -13.53 -16.62 12.00
N GLN A 253 -14.32 -17.69 12.18
CA GLN A 253 -15.16 -17.87 13.37
C GLN A 253 -14.42 -18.37 14.61
N LYS A 254 -13.19 -18.88 14.45
CA LYS A 254 -12.35 -19.39 15.56
C LYS A 254 -11.21 -18.44 15.95
N LYS A 255 -11.10 -17.29 15.29
CA LYS A 255 -10.09 -16.28 15.62
C LYS A 255 -10.27 -15.74 17.05
N GLY A 256 -9.17 -15.52 17.75
CA GLY A 256 -9.15 -14.87 19.06
C GLY A 256 -9.43 -13.36 19.01
N LEU A 257 -9.11 -12.71 17.90
CA LEU A 257 -9.32 -11.27 17.66
C LEU A 257 -10.05 -11.07 16.33
N HIS A 258 -10.89 -10.02 16.23
CA HIS A 258 -11.63 -9.68 15.00
C HIS A 258 -12.39 -10.88 14.40
N ARG A 259 -13.12 -11.60 15.26
CA ARG A 259 -13.91 -12.78 14.89
C ARG A 259 -14.87 -12.46 13.74
N GLY A 260 -14.95 -13.36 12.77
CA GLY A 260 -15.79 -13.23 11.58
C GLY A 260 -15.27 -12.25 10.53
N LYS A 261 -14.09 -11.64 10.72
CA LYS A 261 -13.47 -10.70 9.77
C LYS A 261 -12.13 -11.21 9.28
N ILE A 262 -11.83 -11.00 8.01
CA ILE A 262 -10.47 -11.04 7.47
C ILE A 262 -9.77 -9.78 7.97
N MET A 263 -8.53 -9.92 8.44
CA MET A 263 -7.70 -8.82 8.92
C MET A 263 -6.34 -8.90 8.27
#